data_AF-A0AB39HSN3-F1
#
_entry.id   AF-A0AB39HSN3-F1
#
_cell.length_a   1.000
_cell.length_b   1.000
_cell.length_c   1.000
_cell.angle_alpha   90.00
_cell.angle_beta   90.00
_cell.angle_gamma   90.00
#
_symmetry.space_group_name_H-M   'P 1'
#
loop_
_entity.id
_entity.type
_entity.pdbx_description
1 polymer ?
#
loop_
_entity_poly.entity_id
_entity_poly.type
_entity_poly.pdbx_seq_one_letter_code
_entity_poly.pdbx_strand_id
1 'polypeptide(L)'
;MKYSGSSVKDKLYKCESNYIVFTHIFLYFLIEYFYVLHDERENILDDERKELERKLLLSLSSLEKIHYHFFHQKDLIEEIYYSDVPIIALNNDVSDEYIKEDIRKQIIELRELIDKCSFLLKSYKIRCMDTLHLLLSYYPKVTIINTAPSPPWLSISSNI
;
A
#
# COMPACT_ATOMS: atom_id res chain seq x y z
N MET A 1 38.81 17.91 9.49
CA MET A 1 37.43 17.44 9.73
C MET A 1 36.89 16.88 8.43
N LYS A 2 36.68 15.57 8.33
CA LYS A 2 36.07 14.93 7.16
C LYS A 2 34.56 15.12 7.25
N TYR A 3 33.99 15.96 6.39
CA TYR A 3 32.55 15.98 6.16
C TYR A 3 32.19 14.67 5.45
N SER A 4 31.71 13.68 6.20
CA SER A 4 30.99 12.53 5.64
C SER A 4 29.61 13.03 5.16
N GLY A 5 29.57 13.71 4.03
CA GLY A 5 28.31 14.09 3.41
C GLY A 5 27.68 12.84 2.81
N SER A 6 26.60 12.34 3.41
CA SER A 6 25.78 11.33 2.72
C SER A 6 25.33 11.92 1.39
N SER A 7 25.42 11.13 0.31
CA SER A 7 24.97 11.59 -0.99
C SER A 7 23.47 11.91 -0.94
N VAL A 8 22.99 12.77 -1.84
CA VAL A 8 21.53 13.05 -1.92
C VAL A 8 20.75 11.76 -2.13
N LYS A 9 21.32 10.82 -2.89
CA LYS A 9 20.80 9.47 -3.11
C LYS A 9 20.58 8.71 -1.78
N ASP A 10 21.55 8.74 -0.87
CA ASP A 10 21.43 8.07 0.44
C ASP A 10 20.31 8.66 1.31
N LYS A 11 20.10 9.98 1.22
CA LYS A 11 19.01 10.65 1.94
C LYS A 11 17.64 10.26 1.38
N LEU A 12 17.54 10.11 0.06
CA LEU A 12 16.31 9.69 -0.62
C LEU A 12 15.95 8.25 -0.24
N TYR A 13 16.90 7.31 -0.33
CA TYR A 13 16.67 5.93 0.11
C TYR A 13 16.27 5.83 1.57
N LYS A 14 16.91 6.61 2.45
CA LYS A 14 16.53 6.63 3.87
C LYS A 14 15.12 7.19 4.07
N CYS A 15 14.72 8.21 3.31
CA CYS A 15 13.37 8.78 3.36
C CYS A 15 12.32 7.75 2.92
N GLU A 16 12.58 7.06 1.79
CA GLU A 16 11.70 6.00 1.28
C GLU A 16 11.56 4.85 2.26
N SER A 17 12.68 4.35 2.79
CA SER A 17 12.68 3.29 3.80
C SER A 17 11.87 3.68 5.04
N ASN A 18 12.07 4.90 5.57
CA ASN A 18 11.32 5.40 6.72
C ASN A 18 9.81 5.50 6.43
N TYR A 19 9.44 5.96 5.23
CA TYR A 19 8.05 6.09 4.81
C TYR A 19 7.37 4.71 4.67
N ILE A 20 8.08 3.74 4.09
CA ILE A 20 7.62 2.35 3.97
C ILE A 20 7.38 1.75 5.36
N VAL A 21 8.34 1.91 6.29
CA VAL A 21 8.22 1.43 7.67
C VAL A 21 7.03 2.09 8.37
N PHE A 22 6.88 3.40 8.25
CA PHE A 22 5.72 4.13 8.78
C PHE A 22 4.40 3.56 8.25
N THR A 23 4.31 3.37 6.92
CA THR A 23 3.09 2.88 6.27
C THR A 23 2.72 1.49 6.77
N HIS A 24 3.71 0.60 6.86
CA HIS A 24 3.52 -0.75 7.36
C HIS A 24 3.03 -0.78 8.82
N ILE A 25 3.69 -0.02 9.71
CA ILE A 25 3.28 0.11 11.13
C ILE A 25 1.87 0.69 11.24
N PHE A 26 1.56 1.71 10.44
CA PHE A 26 0.27 2.39 10.49
C PHE A 26 -0.88 1.49 10.00
N LEU A 27 -0.67 0.75 8.91
CA LEU A 27 -1.65 -0.22 8.41
C LEU A 27 -1.88 -1.35 9.42
N TYR A 28 -0.80 -1.88 10.00
CA TYR A 28 -0.90 -2.89 11.06
C TYR A 28 -1.70 -2.37 12.26
N PHE A 29 -1.41 -1.14 12.72
CA PHE A 29 -2.19 -0.48 13.76
C PHE A 29 -3.67 -0.37 13.41
N LEU A 30 -4.01 0.00 12.16
CA LEU A 30 -5.42 0.09 11.74
C LEU A 30 -6.12 -1.26 11.73
N ILE A 31 -5.43 -2.32 11.29
CA ILE A 31 -5.94 -3.69 11.27
C ILE A 31 -6.20 -4.16 12.71
N GLU A 32 -5.22 -4.04 13.59
CA GLU A 32 -5.34 -4.41 15.01
C GLU A 32 -6.43 -3.61 15.71
N TYR A 33 -6.49 -2.29 15.47
CA TYR A 33 -7.56 -1.43 15.97
C TYR A 33 -8.94 -1.93 15.53
N PHE A 34 -9.04 -2.34 14.27
CA PHE A 34 -10.28 -2.86 13.72
C PHE A 34 -10.66 -4.23 14.31
N TYR A 35 -9.69 -5.12 14.52
CA TYR A 35 -9.91 -6.39 15.20
C TYR A 35 -10.37 -6.20 16.63
N VAL A 36 -9.72 -5.35 17.43
CA VAL A 36 -10.14 -5.08 18.81
C VAL A 36 -11.59 -4.58 18.87
N LEU A 37 -11.98 -3.68 17.97
CA LEU A 37 -13.33 -3.11 17.93
C LEU A 37 -14.40 -4.08 17.41
N HIS A 38 -14.01 -5.09 16.61
CA HIS A 38 -14.94 -6.04 16.00
C HIS A 38 -14.97 -7.41 16.66
N ASP A 39 -13.91 -7.81 17.37
CA ASP A 39 -13.80 -9.08 18.09
C ASP A 39 -14.50 -9.02 19.46
N GLU A 40 -15.03 -7.87 19.83
CA GLU A 40 -15.75 -7.69 21.06
C GLU A 40 -17.24 -8.04 20.90
N ARG A 41 -17.68 -8.92 21.79
CA ARG A 41 -19.06 -9.30 22.08
C ARG A 41 -19.87 -8.13 22.67
N GLU A 42 -19.59 -6.89 22.25
CA GLU A 42 -19.94 -5.67 22.97
C GLU A 42 -21.05 -4.85 22.31
N ASN A 43 -21.95 -4.37 23.17
CA ASN A 43 -22.97 -3.39 22.86
C ASN A 43 -22.33 -1.99 22.75
N ILE A 44 -21.49 -1.78 21.73
CA ILE A 44 -20.95 -0.44 21.43
C ILE A 44 -22.13 0.49 21.14
N LEU A 45 -22.18 1.64 21.81
CA LEU A 45 -23.24 2.62 21.59
C LEU A 45 -23.13 3.20 20.17
N ASP A 46 -24.27 3.50 19.53
CA ASP A 46 -24.29 4.02 18.16
C ASP A 46 -23.42 5.27 17.96
N ASP A 47 -23.32 6.13 18.98
CA ASP A 47 -22.52 7.36 18.89
C ASP A 47 -21.01 7.07 18.95
N GLU A 48 -20.59 6.08 19.75
CA GLU A 48 -19.21 5.61 19.76
C GLU A 48 -18.85 4.99 18.42
N ARG A 49 -19.73 4.16 17.87
CA ARG A 49 -19.56 3.55 16.56
C ARG A 49 -19.41 4.57 15.43
N LYS A 50 -20.24 5.62 15.40
CA LYS A 50 -20.09 6.72 14.42
C LYS A 50 -18.73 7.42 14.55
N GLU A 51 -18.27 7.63 15.78
CA GLU A 51 -16.98 8.26 16.03
C GLU A 51 -15.81 7.38 15.58
N LEU A 52 -15.91 6.06 15.77
CA LEU A 52 -14.95 5.09 15.26
C LEU A 52 -14.90 5.11 13.72
N GLU A 53 -16.06 5.06 13.06
CA GLU A 53 -16.15 5.14 11.60
C GLU A 53 -15.55 6.45 11.08
N ARG A 54 -15.80 7.57 11.77
CA ARG A 54 -15.22 8.87 11.44
C ARG A 54 -13.70 8.88 11.57
N LYS A 55 -13.17 8.34 12.67
CA LYS A 55 -11.72 8.24 12.92
C LYS A 55 -11.04 7.37 11.85
N LEU A 56 -11.62 6.23 11.51
CA LEU A 56 -11.12 5.37 10.44
C LEU A 56 -11.04 6.11 9.11
N LEU A 57 -12.12 6.80 8.72
CA LEU A 57 -12.13 7.60 7.49
C LEU A 57 -11.04 8.67 7.49
N LEU A 58 -10.88 9.39 8.61
CA LEU A 58 -9.85 10.42 8.74
C LEU A 58 -8.43 9.84 8.66
N SER A 59 -8.20 8.70 9.31
CA SER A 59 -6.93 7.97 9.25
C SER A 59 -6.58 7.55 7.84
N LEU A 60 -7.53 6.93 7.12
CA LEU A 60 -7.34 6.51 5.73
C LEU A 60 -7.14 7.71 4.80
N SER A 61 -7.94 8.77 4.96
CA SER A 61 -7.80 9.99 4.16
C SER A 61 -6.45 10.68 4.39
N SER A 62 -5.91 10.60 5.61
CA SER A 62 -4.58 11.15 5.92
C SER A 62 -3.49 10.30 5.28
N LEU A 63 -3.62 8.97 5.35
CA LEU A 63 -2.70 8.04 4.70
C LEU A 63 -2.67 8.24 3.19
N GLU A 64 -3.82 8.43 2.56
CA GLU A 64 -3.97 8.73 1.13
C GLU A 64 -3.19 9.97 0.72
N LYS A 65 -3.33 11.08 1.47
CA LYS A 65 -2.62 12.33 1.18
C LYS A 65 -1.12 12.16 1.32
N ILE A 66 -0.67 11.46 2.35
CA ILE A 66 0.76 11.19 2.54
C ILE A 66 1.30 10.35 1.38
N HIS A 67 0.57 9.32 0.94
CA HIS A 67 0.93 8.52 -0.23
C HIS A 67 1.02 9.38 -1.48
N TYR A 68 -0.02 10.15 -1.78
CA TYR A 68 -0.03 11.05 -2.94
C TYR A 68 1.19 11.98 -2.94
N HIS A 69 1.48 12.65 -1.82
CA HIS A 69 2.62 13.55 -1.72
C HIS A 69 3.96 12.82 -1.84
N PHE A 70 4.09 11.65 -1.24
CA PHE A 70 5.32 10.87 -1.29
C PHE A 70 5.62 10.41 -2.72
N PHE A 71 4.66 9.76 -3.38
CA PHE A 71 4.84 9.26 -4.74
C PHE A 71 5.00 10.39 -5.75
N HIS A 72 4.24 11.49 -5.62
CA HIS A 72 4.43 12.64 -6.50
C HIS A 72 5.81 13.30 -6.34
N GLN A 73 6.33 13.41 -5.11
CA GLN A 73 7.68 13.91 -4.88
C GLN A 73 8.73 12.95 -5.44
N LYS A 74 8.52 11.63 -5.30
CA LYS A 74 9.38 10.62 -5.88
C LYS A 74 9.45 10.74 -7.39
N ASP A 75 8.31 10.83 -8.07
CA ASP A 75 8.24 10.99 -9.54
C ASP A 75 9.00 12.23 -10.02
N LEU A 76 8.78 13.39 -9.36
CA LEU A 76 9.48 14.63 -9.69
C LEU A 76 11.01 14.52 -9.51
N ILE A 77 11.45 13.85 -8.45
CA ILE A 77 12.86 13.62 -8.19
C ILE A 77 13.43 12.68 -9.25
N GLU A 78 12.75 11.58 -9.56
CA GLU A 78 13.18 10.66 -10.60
C GLU A 78 13.29 11.36 -11.98
N GLU A 79 12.34 12.24 -12.32
CA GLU A 79 12.41 13.06 -13.55
C GLU A 79 13.64 13.98 -13.57
N ILE A 80 13.95 14.65 -12.46
CA ILE A 80 15.12 15.54 -12.35
C ILE A 80 16.43 14.75 -12.46
N TYR A 81 16.55 13.58 -11.84
CA TYR A 81 17.80 12.81 -11.75
C TYR A 81 18.03 11.85 -12.93
N TYR A 82 16.97 11.36 -13.56
CA TYR A 82 17.05 10.34 -14.62
C TYR A 82 16.67 10.86 -16.01
N SER A 83 16.45 12.16 -16.18
CA SER A 83 16.22 12.78 -17.50
C SER A 83 17.31 12.49 -18.55
N ASP A 84 18.54 12.18 -18.11
CA ASP A 84 19.69 11.90 -18.98
C ASP A 84 20.22 10.44 -18.92
N VAL A 85 19.54 9.51 -18.22
CA VAL A 85 20.05 8.13 -18.03
C VAL A 85 19.06 7.08 -18.60
N PRO A 86 19.51 6.14 -19.46
CA PRO A 86 18.63 5.07 -19.96
C PRO A 86 18.06 4.23 -18.81
N ILE A 87 16.74 3.97 -18.86
CA ILE A 87 15.86 3.34 -17.85
C ILE A 87 16.25 1.88 -17.48
N ILE A 88 17.45 1.41 -17.82
CA ILE A 88 17.85 -0.02 -17.73
C ILE A 88 18.55 -0.38 -16.40
N ALA A 89 18.63 0.54 -15.43
CA ALA A 89 19.31 0.29 -14.14
C ALA A 89 18.36 0.05 -12.94
N LEU A 90 17.10 -0.35 -13.18
CA LEU A 90 16.08 -0.52 -12.12
C LEU A 90 15.83 -1.99 -11.73
N ASN A 91 16.88 -2.82 -11.66
CA ASN A 91 16.76 -4.23 -11.27
C ASN A 91 17.66 -4.55 -10.07
N ASN A 92 17.47 -3.90 -8.93
CA ASN A 92 18.14 -4.31 -7.68
C ASN A 92 17.32 -3.84 -6.47
N ASP A 93 16.29 -4.59 -6.06
CA ASP A 93 16.24 -5.13 -4.70
C ASP A 93 15.01 -6.02 -4.49
N VAL A 94 15.26 -7.33 -4.36
CA VAL A 94 14.24 -8.33 -4.05
C VAL A 94 13.56 -8.03 -2.70
N SER A 95 14.26 -7.38 -1.76
CA SER A 95 13.69 -6.96 -0.47
C SER A 95 12.57 -5.95 -0.62
N ASP A 96 12.72 -4.99 -1.54
CA ASP A 96 11.75 -3.91 -1.73
C ASP A 96 10.46 -4.43 -2.36
N GLU A 97 10.57 -5.43 -3.24
CA GLU A 97 9.41 -6.15 -3.79
C GLU A 97 8.62 -6.86 -2.67
N TYR A 98 9.31 -7.57 -1.77
CA TYR A 98 8.66 -8.25 -0.65
C TYR A 98 7.93 -7.27 0.27
N ILE A 99 8.53 -6.12 0.60
CA ILE A 99 7.89 -5.13 1.48
C ILE A 99 6.67 -4.50 0.82
N LYS A 100 6.73 -4.19 -0.48
CA LYS A 100 5.57 -3.66 -1.23
C LYS A 100 4.43 -4.68 -1.30
N GLU A 101 4.74 -5.96 -1.50
CA GLU A 101 3.75 -7.03 -1.49
C GLU A 101 3.12 -7.20 -0.10
N ASP A 102 3.89 -7.00 0.97
CA ASP A 102 3.38 -7.06 2.34
C ASP A 102 2.42 -5.89 2.66
N ILE A 103 2.79 -4.65 2.32
CA ILE A 103 1.90 -3.49 2.41
C ILE A 103 0.62 -3.74 1.61
N ARG A 104 0.74 -4.27 0.39
CA ARG A 104 -0.41 -4.60 -0.46
C ARG A 104 -1.35 -5.60 0.22
N LYS A 105 -0.82 -6.64 0.85
CA LYS A 105 -1.62 -7.62 1.61
C LYS A 105 -2.37 -6.97 2.77
N GLN A 106 -1.70 -6.10 3.53
CA GLN A 106 -2.35 -5.37 4.64
C GLN A 106 -3.48 -4.46 4.15
N ILE A 107 -3.30 -3.77 3.02
CA ILE A 107 -4.38 -2.94 2.44
C ILE A 107 -5.57 -3.83 2.02
N ILE A 108 -5.31 -5.02 1.45
CA ILE A 108 -6.35 -5.98 1.08
C ILE A 108 -7.08 -6.50 2.33
N GLU A 109 -6.34 -6.87 3.37
CA GLU A 109 -6.90 -7.33 4.65
C GLU A 109 -7.81 -6.27 5.27
N LEU A 110 -7.33 -5.03 5.37
CA LEU A 110 -8.13 -3.92 5.89
C LEU A 110 -9.39 -3.66 5.06
N ARG A 111 -9.31 -3.82 3.73
CA ARG A 111 -10.45 -3.74 2.83
C ARG A 111 -11.48 -4.84 3.10
N GLU A 112 -11.04 -6.09 3.28
CA GLU A 112 -11.93 -7.21 3.60
C GLU A 112 -12.60 -7.03 4.96
N LEU A 113 -11.86 -6.49 5.93
CA LEU A 113 -12.38 -6.15 7.25
C LEU A 113 -13.49 -5.10 7.15
N ILE A 114 -13.25 -3.99 6.45
CA ILE A 114 -14.26 -2.93 6.24
C ILE A 114 -15.47 -3.46 5.47
N ASP A 115 -15.26 -4.35 4.50
CA ASP A 115 -16.35 -4.93 3.72
C ASP A 115 -17.27 -5.81 4.57
N LYS A 116 -16.71 -6.64 5.45
CA LYS A 116 -17.47 -7.49 6.37
C LYS A 116 -18.22 -6.70 7.44
N CYS A 117 -17.74 -5.51 7.77
CA CYS A 117 -18.32 -4.71 8.84
C CYS A 117 -19.52 -3.90 8.39
N SER A 118 -20.53 -3.87 9.26
CA SER A 118 -21.64 -2.95 9.10
C SER A 118 -21.17 -1.55 9.50
N PHE A 119 -21.51 -0.55 8.69
CA PHE A 119 -21.31 0.86 9.03
C PHE A 119 -22.67 1.49 9.27
N LEU A 120 -22.78 2.35 10.28
CA LEU A 120 -23.93 3.22 10.48
C LEU A 120 -24.01 4.25 9.35
N LEU A 121 -22.88 4.80 8.94
CA LEU A 121 -22.78 5.76 7.84
C LEU A 121 -22.24 5.11 6.58
N LYS A 122 -23.15 4.72 5.66
CA LYS A 122 -22.79 4.11 4.37
C LYS A 122 -21.80 4.95 3.55
N SER A 123 -21.92 6.28 3.60
CA SER A 123 -21.02 7.20 2.92
C SER A 123 -19.57 7.08 3.40
N TYR A 124 -19.36 6.78 4.69
CA TYR A 124 -18.01 6.58 5.23
C TYR A 124 -17.42 5.27 4.74
N LYS A 125 -18.20 4.19 4.75
CA LYS A 125 -17.77 2.90 4.19
C LYS A 125 -17.31 3.04 2.75
N ILE A 126 -18.12 3.68 1.90
CA ILE A 126 -17.80 3.89 0.48
C ILE A 126 -16.47 4.64 0.35
N ARG A 127 -16.31 5.75 1.06
CA ARG A 127 -15.06 6.53 1.00
C ARG A 127 -13.84 5.74 1.50
N CYS A 128 -13.97 4.98 2.58
CA CYS A 128 -12.89 4.12 3.04
C CYS A 128 -12.49 3.10 1.97
N MET A 129 -13.47 2.47 1.30
CA MET A 129 -13.22 1.51 0.22
C MET A 129 -12.56 2.16 -1.00
N ASP A 130 -13.02 3.36 -1.39
CA ASP A 130 -12.43 4.12 -2.49
C ASP A 130 -10.98 4.51 -2.19
N THR A 131 -10.71 5.00 -0.97
CA THR A 131 -9.35 5.32 -0.51
C THR A 131 -8.46 4.09 -0.52
N LEU A 132 -8.93 2.93 -0.05
CA LEU A 132 -8.14 1.69 -0.09
C LEU A 132 -7.87 1.22 -1.52
N HIS A 133 -8.83 1.40 -2.43
CA HIS A 133 -8.63 1.10 -3.85
C HIS A 133 -7.55 2.01 -4.46
N LEU A 134 -7.58 3.30 -4.14
CA LEU A 134 -6.55 4.24 -4.55
C LEU A 134 -5.18 3.87 -3.96
N LEU A 135 -5.12 3.50 -2.68
CA LEU A 135 -3.88 3.05 -2.04
C LEU A 135 -3.28 1.83 -2.75
N LEU A 136 -4.11 0.86 -3.15
CA LEU A 136 -3.65 -0.31 -3.92
C LEU A 136 -3.04 0.04 -5.29
N SER A 137 -3.40 1.18 -5.88
CA SER A 137 -2.85 1.62 -7.17
C SER A 137 -1.37 2.03 -7.08
N TYR A 138 -0.93 2.50 -5.91
CA TYR A 138 0.49 2.83 -5.65
C TYR A 138 1.36 1.58 -5.44
N TYR A 139 0.75 0.42 -5.17
CA TYR A 139 1.43 -0.85 -4.92
C TYR A 139 0.98 -1.91 -5.94
N PRO A 140 1.36 -1.78 -7.22
CA PRO A 140 0.96 -2.74 -8.25
C PRO A 140 1.48 -4.14 -7.89
N LYS A 141 0.64 -5.15 -8.12
CA LYS A 141 1.02 -6.55 -7.88
C LYS A 141 2.22 -6.90 -8.77
N VAL A 142 3.31 -7.33 -8.16
CA VAL A 142 4.44 -7.90 -8.92
C VAL A 142 3.97 -9.23 -9.49
N THR A 143 3.66 -9.25 -10.79
CA THR A 143 3.39 -10.49 -11.49
C THR A 143 4.72 -11.07 -11.90
N ILE A 144 5.26 -11.98 -11.07
CA ILE A 144 6.33 -12.86 -11.55
C ILE A 144 5.68 -13.73 -12.62
N ILE A 145 5.88 -13.37 -13.88
CA ILE A 145 5.50 -14.19 -15.02
C ILE A 145 6.44 -15.40 -14.99
N ASN A 146 6.11 -16.39 -14.15
CA ASN A 146 6.70 -17.73 -14.18
C ASN A 146 6.08 -18.57 -15.32
N THR A 147 5.57 -17.94 -16.38
CA THR A 147 5.30 -18.65 -17.62
C THR A 147 6.61 -18.71 -18.38
N ALA A 148 7.43 -19.73 -18.07
CA ALA A 148 8.21 -20.32 -19.15
C ALA A 148 7.22 -20.52 -20.31
N PRO A 149 7.49 -19.98 -21.52
CA PRO A 149 6.57 -20.14 -22.64
C PRO A 149 6.26 -21.63 -22.75
N SER A 150 4.99 -22.00 -22.57
CA SER A 150 4.61 -23.40 -22.63
C SER A 150 5.03 -23.88 -24.01
N PRO A 151 5.91 -24.88 -24.10
CA PRO A 151 6.45 -25.25 -25.38
C PRO A 151 5.32 -25.63 -26.34
N PRO A 152 5.43 -25.29 -27.64
CA PRO A 152 4.34 -25.46 -28.60
C PRO A 152 3.89 -26.93 -28.81
N TRP A 153 4.60 -27.90 -28.23
CA TRP A 153 4.22 -29.31 -28.21
C TRP A 153 3.35 -29.73 -27.01
N LEU A 154 3.13 -28.84 -26.03
CA LEU A 154 2.23 -29.06 -24.88
C LEU A 154 0.87 -28.36 -25.03
N SER A 155 0.64 -27.58 -26.09
CA SER A 155 -0.71 -27.16 -26.46
C SER A 155 -1.45 -28.39 -26.99
N ILE A 156 -2.06 -29.12 -26.06
CA ILE A 156 -2.94 -30.25 -26.37
C ILE A 156 -3.91 -29.77 -27.43
N SER A 157 -3.85 -30.46 -28.56
CA SER A 157 -4.83 -30.49 -29.62
C SER A 157 -6.23 -30.66 -29.03
N SER A 158 -6.91 -29.54 -28.77
CA SER A 158 -8.37 -29.54 -28.69
C SER A 158 -8.88 -29.59 -30.13
N ASN A 159 -8.92 -30.79 -30.69
CA ASN A 159 -9.87 -31.16 -31.75
C ASN A 159 -9.94 -32.69 -31.91
N ILE A 160 -11.17 -33.18 -31.67
CA ILE A 160 -11.77 -34.48 -31.98
C ILE A 160 -11.61 -35.55 -30.91
#